data_AF-A0A744END5-F1
#
_entry.id   AF-A0A744END5-F1
#
_cell.length_a   1.000
_cell.length_b   1.000
_cell.length_c   1.000
_cell.angle_alpha   90.00
_cell.angle_beta   90.00
_cell.angle_gamma   90.00
#
_symmetry.space_group_name_H-M   'P 1'
#
loop_
_entity.id
_entity.type
_entity.pdbx_description
1 polymer ?
#
loop_
_entity_poly.entity_id
_entity_poly.type
_entity_poly.pdbx_seq_one_letter_code
_entity_poly.pdbx_strand_id
1 'polypeptide(L)'
;MTEHIDKEKIYQFSMGYSFKSQHEWRDLKERCFFGIIVSQVLLHPEKIDELAEEFCTETGYERTQFDKLMSEINCEWNKLV
;
A
#
# COMPACT_ATOMS: atom_id res chain seq x y z
N MET A 1 -17.21 20.27 1.47
CA MET A 1 -15.78 20.30 1.08
C MET A 1 -15.24 18.92 1.37
N THR A 2 -15.70 17.95 0.59
CA THR A 2 -15.67 16.54 0.96
C THR A 2 -14.86 15.84 -0.11
N GLU A 3 -13.81 15.14 0.32
CA GLU A 3 -13.11 14.10 -0.44
C GLU A 3 -12.36 14.55 -1.69
N HIS A 4 -11.61 15.64 -1.60
CA HIS A 4 -10.27 15.62 -2.20
C HIS A 4 -9.33 14.98 -1.18
N ILE A 5 -9.42 13.66 -1.04
CA ILE A 5 -8.23 12.93 -0.60
C ILE A 5 -7.21 13.22 -1.70
N ASP A 6 -6.30 14.15 -1.42
CA ASP A 6 -5.32 14.64 -2.37
C ASP A 6 -4.56 13.43 -2.93
N LYS A 7 -4.78 13.12 -4.20
CA LYS A 7 -4.04 12.07 -4.91
C LYS A 7 -2.53 12.26 -4.74
N GLU A 8 -2.10 13.52 -4.61
CA GLU A 8 -0.73 13.90 -4.27
C GLU A 8 -0.30 13.43 -2.88
N LYS A 9 -1.15 13.55 -1.84
CA LYS A 9 -0.86 13.02 -0.50
C LYS A 9 -0.78 11.50 -0.49
N ILE A 10 -1.71 10.82 -1.19
CA ILE A 10 -1.65 9.36 -1.34
C ILE A 10 -0.34 8.97 -2.03
N TYR A 11 0.02 9.65 -3.12
CA TYR A 11 1.26 9.37 -3.85
C TYR A 11 2.50 9.62 -2.98
N GLN A 12 2.55 10.74 -2.25
CA GLN A 12 3.64 11.02 -1.31
C GLN A 12 3.73 10.00 -0.19
N PHE A 13 2.60 9.48 0.30
CA PHE A 13 2.57 8.45 1.32
C PHE A 13 3.01 7.08 0.79
N SER A 14 2.40 6.62 -0.31
CA SER A 14 2.64 5.29 -0.90
C SER A 14 4.03 5.18 -1.54
N MET A 15 4.54 6.28 -2.12
CA MET A 15 5.86 6.34 -2.73
C MET A 15 6.94 6.92 -1.80
N GLY A 16 6.56 7.50 -0.66
CA GLY A 16 7.45 8.17 0.29
C GLY A 16 8.28 7.24 1.16
N TYR A 17 9.22 7.84 1.87
CA TYR A 17 10.26 7.15 2.65
C TYR A 17 9.73 6.48 3.94
N SER A 18 8.64 6.97 4.52
CA SER A 18 8.22 6.59 5.88
C SER A 18 7.90 5.10 6.02
N PHE A 19 7.24 4.49 5.04
CA PHE A 19 6.90 3.06 5.05
C PHE A 19 7.93 2.20 4.31
N LYS A 20 8.54 2.79 3.27
CA LYS A 20 9.55 2.14 2.42
C LYS A 20 10.84 1.76 3.16
N SER A 21 11.10 2.32 4.34
CA SER A 21 12.30 2.05 5.14
C SER A 21 12.06 1.18 6.37
N GLN A 22 10.80 0.93 6.76
CA GLN A 22 10.47 0.16 7.97
C GLN A 22 10.27 -1.34 7.71
N HIS A 23 9.94 -1.72 6.47
CA HIS A 23 9.79 -3.12 6.08
C HIS A 23 11.04 -3.63 5.34
N GLU A 24 11.53 -4.80 5.72
CA GLU A 24 12.62 -5.49 5.02
C GLU A 24 12.10 -6.15 3.74
N TRP A 25 12.05 -5.35 2.66
CA TRP A 25 11.74 -5.85 1.32
C TRP A 25 12.83 -6.79 0.82
N ARG A 26 12.46 -7.88 0.14
CA ARG A 26 13.45 -8.81 -0.42
C ARG A 26 14.20 -8.18 -1.59
N ASP A 27 13.52 -7.33 -2.36
CA ASP A 27 14.12 -6.58 -3.45
C ASP A 27 13.39 -5.26 -3.75
N LEU A 28 13.96 -4.47 -4.65
CA LEU A 28 13.42 -3.18 -5.07
C LEU A 28 12.11 -3.33 -5.88
N LYS A 29 11.92 -4.46 -6.58
CA LYS A 29 10.72 -4.72 -7.39
C LYS A 29 9.52 -4.88 -6.46
N GLU A 30 9.61 -5.70 -5.42
CA GLU A 30 8.57 -5.87 -4.39
C GLU A 30 8.20 -4.55 -3.74
N ARG A 31 9.20 -3.77 -3.35
CA ARG A 31 9.02 -2.45 -2.73
C ARG A 31 8.24 -1.50 -3.64
N CYS A 32 8.60 -1.44 -4.92
CA CYS A 32 7.91 -0.60 -5.89
C CYS A 32 6.49 -1.10 -6.15
N PHE A 33 6.32 -2.42 -6.27
CA PHE A 33 5.03 -3.04 -6.52
C PHE A 33 4.05 -2.81 -5.38
N PHE A 34 4.48 -3.03 -4.13
CA PHE A 34 3.66 -2.76 -2.96
C PHE A 34 3.27 -1.28 -2.85
N GLY A 35 4.18 -0.34 -3.16
CA GLY A 35 3.85 1.08 -3.20
C GLY A 35 2.75 1.42 -4.21
N ILE A 36 2.76 0.78 -5.38
CA ILE A 36 1.69 0.92 -6.38
C ILE A 36 0.38 0.35 -5.83
N ILE A 37 0.40 -0.84 -5.23
CA ILE A 37 -0.79 -1.47 -4.64
C ILE A 37 -1.39 -0.58 -3.55
N VAL A 38 -0.59 -0.07 -2.61
CA VAL A 38 -1.04 0.85 -1.56
C VAL A 38 -1.70 2.09 -2.17
N SER A 39 -1.07 2.70 -3.17
CA SER A 39 -1.65 3.86 -3.85
C SER A 39 -3.01 3.53 -4.47
N GLN A 40 -3.14 2.37 -5.10
CA GLN A 40 -4.38 1.94 -5.74
C GLN A 40 -5.45 1.62 -4.70
N VAL A 41 -5.12 0.93 -3.60
CA VAL A 41 -6.07 0.60 -2.53
C VAL A 41 -6.55 1.86 -1.80
N LEU A 42 -5.68 2.84 -1.54
CA LEU A 42 -6.10 4.10 -0.91
C LEU A 42 -6.99 4.96 -1.83
N LEU A 43 -6.85 4.82 -3.15
CA LEU A 43 -7.70 5.50 -4.14
C LEU A 43 -9.01 4.74 -4.43
N HIS A 44 -8.93 3.41 -4.41
CA HIS A 44 -9.97 2.47 -4.81
C HIS A 44 -10.02 1.30 -3.82
N PRO A 45 -10.47 1.54 -2.57
CA PRO A 45 -10.50 0.52 -1.52
C PRO A 45 -11.35 -0.70 -1.91
N GLU A 46 -12.32 -0.53 -2.81
CA GLU A 46 -13.12 -1.61 -3.37
C GLU A 46 -12.31 -2.64 -4.18
N LYS A 47 -11.11 -2.30 -4.63
CA LYS A 47 -10.22 -3.19 -5.42
C LYS A 47 -9.21 -3.96 -4.57
N ILE A 48 -9.28 -3.86 -3.24
CA ILE A 48 -8.28 -4.47 -2.37
C ILE A 48 -8.11 -5.97 -2.60
N ASP A 49 -9.20 -6.71 -2.84
CA ASP A 49 -9.14 -8.16 -3.03
C ASP A 49 -8.41 -8.56 -4.32
N GLU A 50 -8.71 -7.86 -5.43
CA GLU A 50 -8.07 -8.05 -6.74
C GLU A 50 -6.57 -7.72 -6.66
N LEU A 51 -6.23 -6.56 -6.09
CA LEU A 51 -4.86 -6.09 -5.95
C LEU A 51 -4.02 -6.97 -5.01
N ALA A 52 -4.66 -7.53 -4.00
CA ALA A 52 -4.02 -8.45 -3.09
C ALA A 52 -3.72 -9.80 -3.75
N GLU A 53 -4.62 -10.35 -4.58
CA GLU A 53 -4.33 -11.54 -5.39
C GLU A 53 -3.17 -11.29 -6.35
N GLU A 54 -3.16 -10.14 -7.03
CA GLU A 54 -2.07 -9.74 -7.93
C GLU A 54 -0.73 -9.65 -7.18
N PHE A 55 -0.73 -8.99 -6.01
CA PHE A 55 0.44 -8.90 -5.15
C PHE A 55 0.95 -10.27 -4.70
N CYS A 56 0.06 -11.13 -4.18
CA CYS A 56 0.42 -12.45 -3.69
C CYS A 56 0.94 -13.34 -4.82
N THR A 57 0.38 -13.23 -6.03
CA THR A 57 0.81 -14.02 -7.20
C THR A 57 2.20 -13.60 -7.69
N GLU A 58 2.45 -12.29 -7.81
CA GLU A 58 3.72 -11.77 -8.35
C GLU A 58 4.89 -11.86 -7.37
N THR A 59 4.61 -11.76 -6.06
CA THR A 59 5.64 -11.77 -5.02
C THR A 59 5.74 -13.12 -4.32
N GLY A 60 4.70 -13.95 -4.36
CA GLY A 60 4.62 -15.20 -3.59
C GLY A 60 4.38 -14.97 -2.10
N TYR A 61 3.94 -13.77 -1.68
CA TYR A 61 3.48 -13.53 -0.32
C TYR A 61 2.17 -14.26 -0.07
N GLU A 62 1.96 -14.69 1.18
CA GLU A 62 0.65 -15.17 1.62
C GLU A 62 -0.31 -14.01 1.81
N ARG A 63 -1.60 -14.27 1.58
CA ARG A 63 -2.65 -13.26 1.77
C ARG A 63 -2.65 -12.64 3.17
N THR A 64 -2.37 -13.46 4.19
CA THR A 64 -2.26 -13.02 5.59
C THR A 64 -1.12 -12.02 5.81
N GLN A 65 -0.01 -12.15 5.07
CA GLN A 65 1.11 -11.20 5.11
C GLN A 65 0.73 -9.89 4.44
N PHE A 66 0.04 -9.96 3.30
CA PHE A 66 -0.49 -8.77 2.61
C PHE A 66 -1.48 -8.01 3.50
N ASP A 67 -2.44 -8.70 4.11
CA ASP A 67 -3.45 -8.07 4.97
C ASP A 67 -2.81 -7.38 6.17
N LYS A 68 -1.75 -7.97 6.74
CA LYS A 68 -0.96 -7.37 7.81
C LYS A 68 -0.29 -6.07 7.35
N LEU A 69 0.39 -6.10 6.20
CA LEU A 69 1.03 -4.91 5.62
C LEU A 69 0.01 -3.80 5.34
N MET A 70 -1.15 -4.15 4.79
CA MET A 70 -2.22 -3.20 4.52
C MET A 70 -2.85 -2.64 5.80
N SER A 71 -2.94 -3.44 6.87
CA SER A 71 -3.40 -2.97 8.17
C SER A 71 -2.45 -1.94 8.79
N GLU A 72 -1.14 -2.18 8.71
CA GLU A 72 -0.12 -1.23 9.15
C GLU A 72 -0.17 0.07 8.33
N ILE A 73 -0.31 -0.06 7.01
CA ILE A 73 -0.52 1.07 6.09
C ILE A 73 -1.74 1.89 6.46
N ASN A 74 -2.89 1.25 6.69
CA ASN A 74 -4.11 1.94 7.08
C ASN A 74 -3.97 2.62 8.44
N CYS A 75 -3.22 2.03 9.38
CA CYS A 75 -2.94 2.66 10.67
C CYS A 75 -2.09 3.93 10.51
N GLU A 76 -1.03 3.86 9.72
CA GLU A 76 -0.16 5.02 9.46
C GLU A 76 -0.87 6.11 8.65
N TRP A 77 -1.68 5.74 7.65
CA TRP A 77 -2.48 6.68 6.89
C TRP A 77 -3.47 7.43 7.80
N ASN A 78 -4.21 6.71 8.66
CA ASN A 78 -5.15 7.32 9.63
C ASN A 78 -4.49 8.25 10.66
N LYS A 79 -3.16 8.22 10.84
CA LYS A 79 -2.46 9.21 11.68
C LYS A 79 -2.17 10.52 10.95
N LEU A 80 -2.18 10.49 9.61
CA LEU A 80 -1.81 11.61 8.74
C LEU A 80 -3.01 12.41 8.21
N VAL A 81 -4.19 11.79 8.14
CA VAL A 81 -5.48 12.41 7.79
C VAL A 81 -6.36 12.58 9.02
#